data_AF-A0A7D4Q4Z9-F1
#
_entry.id   AF-A0A7D4Q4Z9-F1
#
_cell.length_a   1.000
_cell.length_b   1.000
_cell.length_c   1.000
_cell.angle_alpha   90.00
_cell.angle_beta   90.00
_cell.angle_gamma   90.00
#
_symmetry.space_group_name_H-M   'P 1'
#
loop_
_entity.id
_entity.type
_entity.pdbx_description
1 polymer ?
#
loop_
_entity_poly.entity_id
_entity_poly.type
_entity_poly.pdbx_seq_one_letter_code
_entity_poly.pdbx_strand_id
1 'polypeptide(L)'
;MNANPMLKGTLQTIILKLLEDNDRMYGYEITQKVKEASAGEILLTEGALYPALHKLEGEGLLQTTTEIVDGRARKYYSLTEEGGREVSSKLDEARAFIEQLQNVLNLKPAVK
;
A
#
# COMPACT_ATOMS: atom_id res chain seq x y z
N MET A 1 -4.40 1.95 -19.50
CA MET A 1 -3.14 1.55 -18.84
C MET A 1 -3.37 0.17 -18.24
N ASN A 2 -2.60 -0.83 -18.65
CA ASN A 2 -2.80 -2.20 -18.20
C ASN A 2 -2.47 -2.28 -16.71
N ALA A 3 -3.43 -2.74 -15.90
CA ALA A 3 -3.22 -2.97 -14.48
C ALA A 3 -2.12 -4.04 -14.34
N ASN A 4 -1.03 -3.72 -13.65
CA ASN A 4 0.02 -4.69 -13.34
C ASN A 4 -0.56 -5.70 -12.33
N PRO A 5 -0.79 -6.98 -12.70
CA PRO A 5 -1.40 -7.95 -11.80
C PRO A 5 -0.56 -8.19 -10.54
N MET A 6 0.76 -8.02 -10.63
CA MET A 6 1.66 -8.16 -9.48
C MET A 6 1.46 -7.02 -8.47
N LEU A 7 1.17 -5.80 -8.94
CA LEU A 7 0.86 -4.68 -8.06
C LEU A 7 -0.41 -4.95 -7.25
N LYS A 8 -1.42 -5.59 -7.85
CA LYS A 8 -2.67 -5.93 -7.14
C LYS A 8 -2.40 -6.86 -5.94
N GLY A 9 -1.45 -7.79 -6.08
CA GLY A 9 -1.08 -8.72 -5.01
C GLY A 9 -0.30 -8.08 -3.86
N THR A 10 0.45 -7.01 -4.12
CA THR A 10 1.30 -6.33 -3.12
C THR A 10 0.72 -5.01 -2.60
N LEU A 11 -0.36 -4.52 -3.20
CA LEU A 11 -0.93 -3.20 -2.89
C LEU A 11 -1.35 -3.07 -1.43
N GLN A 12 -1.92 -4.11 -0.83
CA GLN A 12 -2.28 -4.09 0.60
C GLN A 12 -1.04 -3.87 1.48
N THR A 13 0.05 -4.60 1.22
CA THR A 13 1.33 -4.44 1.93
C THR A 13 1.91 -3.03 1.76
N ILE A 14 1.83 -2.47 0.55
CA ILE A 14 2.28 -1.10 0.27
C ILE A 14 1.48 -0.08 1.10
N ILE A 15 0.15 -0.20 1.13
CA ILE A 15 -0.71 0.70 1.90
C ILE A 15 -0.39 0.61 3.39
N LEU A 16 -0.32 -0.60 3.94
CA LEU A 16 -0.01 -0.82 5.36
C LEU A 16 1.34 -0.18 5.73
N LYS A 17 2.37 -0.39 4.92
CA LYS A 17 3.70 0.20 5.16
C LYS A 17 3.68 1.73 5.06
N LEU A 18 3.01 2.31 4.07
CA LEU A 18 2.92 3.76 3.95
C LEU A 18 2.20 4.40 5.15
N LEU A 19 1.15 3.76 5.66
CA LEU A 19 0.44 4.24 6.86
C LEU A 19 1.27 4.07 8.13
N GLU A 20 2.09 3.01 8.23
CA GLU A 20 3.08 2.87 9.32
C GLU A 20 4.09 4.03 9.31
N ASP A 21 4.59 4.41 8.13
CA ASP A 21 5.62 5.44 7.98
C ASP A 21 5.08 6.88 8.09
N ASN A 22 3.78 7.10 7.88
CA ASN A 22 3.18 8.44 7.77
C ASN A 22 2.00 8.69 8.73
N ASP A 23 1.72 7.77 9.67
CA ASP A 23 0.62 7.81 10.65
C ASP A 23 -0.80 7.74 10.04
N ARG A 24 -1.14 8.70 9.19
CA ARG A 24 -2.43 8.77 8.49
C ARG A 24 -2.29 9.42 7.11
N MET A 25 -3.07 8.94 6.15
CA MET A 25 -3.07 9.48 4.79
C MET A 25 -4.46 9.42 4.15
N TYR A 26 -4.79 10.36 3.24
CA TYR A 26 -5.94 10.23 2.34
C TYR A 26 -5.53 9.67 0.98
N GLY A 27 -6.51 9.18 0.21
CA GLY A 27 -6.26 8.37 -0.98
C GLY A 27 -5.27 8.99 -1.98
N TYR A 28 -5.38 10.30 -2.23
CA TYR A 28 -4.46 10.99 -3.13
C TYR A 28 -3.00 10.97 -2.62
N GLU A 29 -2.77 11.19 -1.32
CA GLU A 29 -1.41 11.17 -0.77
C GLU A 29 -0.78 9.79 -0.91
N ILE A 30 -1.56 8.72 -0.72
CA ILE A 30 -1.10 7.34 -0.94
C ILE A 30 -0.64 7.17 -2.40
N THR A 31 -1.44 7.63 -3.37
CA THR A 31 -1.02 7.55 -4.79
C THR A 31 0.26 8.32 -5.08
N GLN A 32 0.43 9.50 -4.49
CA GLN A 32 1.64 10.31 -4.69
C GLN A 32 2.85 9.66 -4.04
N LYS A 33 2.73 9.13 -2.81
CA LYS A 33 3.83 8.44 -2.14
C LYS A 33 4.29 7.19 -2.86
N VAL A 34 3.37 6.39 -3.41
CA VAL A 34 3.74 5.23 -4.24
C VAL A 34 4.50 5.67 -5.49
N LYS A 35 4.06 6.74 -6.15
CA LYS A 35 4.75 7.30 -7.32
C LYS A 35 6.15 7.79 -6.95
N GLU A 36 6.29 8.55 -5.86
CA GLU A 36 7.58 9.05 -5.36
C GLU A 36 8.54 7.90 -5.02
N ALA A 37 8.10 6.93 -4.23
CA ALA A 37 8.92 5.80 -3.77
C ALA A 37 9.38 4.89 -4.91
N SER A 38 8.58 4.82 -5.99
CA SER A 38 8.89 4.03 -7.19
C SER A 38 9.62 4.83 -8.28
N ALA A 39 10.08 6.05 -8.00
CA ALA A 39 10.68 6.95 -9.01
C ALA A 39 9.80 7.16 -10.25
N GLY A 40 8.48 7.12 -10.09
CA GLY A 40 7.50 7.28 -11.16
C GLY A 40 7.10 6.01 -11.90
N GLU A 41 7.73 4.86 -11.61
CA GLU A 41 7.47 3.59 -12.30
C GLU A 41 6.11 2.97 -11.92
N ILE A 42 5.61 3.24 -10.70
CA ILE A 42 4.30 2.77 -10.25
C ILE A 42 3.34 3.93 -10.19
N LEU A 43 2.34 3.89 -11.07
CA LEU A 43 1.22 4.82 -11.09
C LEU A 43 -0.04 4.12 -10.56
N LEU A 44 -0.35 4.37 -9.29
CA LEU A 44 -1.51 3.80 -8.63
C LEU A 44 -2.79 4.54 -9.05
N THR A 45 -3.76 3.80 -9.57
CA THR A 45 -5.08 4.35 -9.93
C THR A 45 -6.04 4.26 -8.74
N GLU A 46 -7.01 5.16 -8.70
CA GLU A 46 -8.10 5.10 -7.70
C GLU A 46 -8.86 3.78 -7.75
N GLY A 47 -9.10 3.24 -8.96
CA GLY A 47 -9.77 1.96 -9.16
C GLY A 47 -9.00 0.74 -8.61
N ALA A 48 -7.69 0.86 -8.37
CA ALA A 48 -6.91 -0.16 -7.66
C ALA A 48 -6.84 0.14 -6.16
N LEU A 49 -6.64 1.41 -5.80
CA LEU A 49 -6.46 1.86 -4.42
C LEU A 49 -7.69 1.62 -3.55
N TYR A 50 -8.86 2.13 -3.95
CA TYR A 50 -10.04 2.11 -3.07
C TYR A 50 -10.55 0.70 -2.77
N PRO A 51 -10.59 -0.26 -3.70
CA PRO A 51 -10.91 -1.64 -3.35
C PRO A 51 -9.95 -2.26 -2.32
N ALA A 52 -8.64 -1.94 -2.40
CA ALA A 52 -7.67 -2.42 -1.42
C ALA A 52 -7.86 -1.76 -0.04
N LEU A 53 -8.13 -0.45 -0.01
CA LEU A 53 -8.46 0.27 1.23
C LEU A 53 -9.73 -0.29 1.89
N HIS A 54 -10.80 -0.52 1.12
CA HIS A 54 -12.03 -1.10 1.64
C HIS A 54 -11.83 -2.51 2.17
N LYS A 55 -10.98 -3.32 1.51
CA LYS A 55 -10.67 -4.65 2.00
C LYS A 55 -9.92 -4.59 3.34
N LEU A 56 -8.90 -3.75 3.46
CA LEU A 56 -8.15 -3.58 4.70
C LEU A 56 -8.99 -2.98 5.84
N GLU A 57 -9.89 -2.05 5.53
CA GLU A 57 -10.89 -1.50 6.47
C GLU A 57 -11.87 -2.60 6.93
N GLY A 58 -12.36 -3.44 6.00
CA GLY A 58 -13.24 -4.57 6.31
C GLY A 58 -12.56 -5.70 7.09
N GLU A 59 -11.25 -5.85 6.94
CA GLU A 59 -10.40 -6.76 7.73
C GLU A 59 -10.06 -6.18 9.12
N GLY A 60 -10.50 -4.96 9.45
CA GLY A 60 -10.21 -4.32 10.74
C GLY A 60 -8.78 -3.80 10.90
N LEU A 61 -7.98 -3.83 9.84
CA LEU A 61 -6.58 -3.39 9.84
C LEU A 61 -6.46 -1.86 9.73
N LEU A 62 -7.46 -1.20 9.14
CA LEU A 62 -7.53 0.25 9.02
C LEU A 62 -8.73 0.82 9.75
N GLN A 63 -8.55 2.01 10.28
CA GLN A 63 -9.63 2.89 10.74
C GLN A 63 -9.64 4.18 9.93
N THR A 64 -10.77 4.89 9.95
CA THR A 64 -10.95 6.06 9.10
C THR A 64 -11.53 7.25 9.84
N THR A 65 -11.06 8.43 9.48
CA THR A 65 -11.60 9.71 9.95
C THR A 65 -11.97 10.57 8.74
N THR A 66 -12.96 11.44 8.90
CA THR A 66 -13.34 12.39 7.84
C THR A 66 -13.10 13.80 8.34
N GLU A 67 -12.40 14.60 7.54
CA GLU A 67 -12.11 15.99 7.86
C GLU A 67 -12.46 16.89 6.68
N ILE A 68 -12.93 18.11 6.98
CA ILE A 68 -13.18 19.14 5.97
C ILE A 68 -11.90 19.96 5.80
N VAL A 69 -11.31 19.89 4.62
CA VAL A 69 -10.14 20.69 4.24
C VAL A 69 -10.49 21.47 2.98
N ASP A 70 -10.35 22.79 3.03
CA ASP A 70 -10.71 23.71 1.95
C ASP A 70 -12.16 23.53 1.45
N GLY A 71 -13.08 23.27 2.38
CA GLY A 71 -14.50 23.04 2.08
C GLY A 71 -14.80 21.68 1.44
N ARG A 72 -13.83 20.76 1.36
CA ARG A 72 -14.00 19.41 0.82
C ARG A 72 -13.77 18.36 1.91
N ALA A 73 -14.68 17.39 1.99
CA ALA A 73 -14.50 16.24 2.85
C ALA A 73 -13.39 15.33 2.31
N ARG A 74 -12.40 15.03 3.16
CA ARG A 74 -11.32 14.07 2.89
C ARG A 74 -11.43 12.92 3.89
N LYS A 75 -11.48 11.70 3.38
CA LYS A 75 -11.41 10.47 4.19
C LYS A 75 -9.95 10.09 4.38
N TYR A 76 -9.48 10.16 5.62
CA TYR A 76 -8.15 9.72 6.02
C TYR A 76 -8.22 8.29 6.54
N TYR A 77 -7.15 7.54 6.29
CA TYR A 77 -6.94 6.18 6.73
C TYR A 77 -5.75 6.15 7.68
N SER A 78 -5.84 5.38 8.74
CA SER A 78 -4.72 5.07 9.64
C SER A 78 -4.78 3.62 10.09
N LEU A 79 -3.66 3.10 10.58
CA LEU A 79 -3.59 1.74 11.11
C LEU A 79 -4.41 1.65 12.41
N THR A 80 -5.10 0.52 12.60
CA THR A 80 -5.53 0.08 13.93
C THR A 80 -4.35 -0.53 14.68
N GLU A 81 -4.52 -0.85 15.96
CA GLU A 81 -3.51 -1.61 16.71
C GLU A 81 -3.23 -2.97 16.05
N GLU A 82 -4.28 -3.63 15.55
CA GLU A 82 -4.15 -4.89 14.80
C GLU A 82 -3.45 -4.68 13.46
N GLY A 83 -3.83 -3.63 12.72
CA GLY A 83 -3.16 -3.24 11.47
C GLY A 83 -1.66 -3.01 11.65
N GLY A 84 -1.27 -2.33 12.72
CA GLY A 84 0.13 -2.10 13.08
C GLY A 84 0.91 -3.38 13.34
N ARG A 85 0.29 -4.38 14.00
CA ARG A 85 0.92 -5.70 14.20
C ARG A 85 1.04 -6.49 12.90
N GLU A 86 0.07 -6.36 11.99
CA GLU A 86 0.03 -7.09 10.73
C GLU A 86 1.08 -6.61 9.71
N VAL A 87 1.59 -5.38 9.84
CA VAL A 87 2.57 -4.81 8.90
C VAL A 87 3.82 -5.70 8.78
N SER A 88 4.40 -6.13 9.91
CA SER A 88 5.59 -6.98 9.89
C SER A 88 5.34 -8.31 9.17
N SER A 89 4.21 -8.96 9.47
CA SER A 89 3.79 -10.21 8.84
C SER A 89 3.70 -10.07 7.31
N LYS A 90 3.01 -9.03 6.85
CA LYS A 90 2.83 -8.75 5.42
C LYS A 90 4.13 -8.39 4.70
N LEU A 91 5.07 -7.73 5.39
CA LEU A 91 6.41 -7.45 4.85
C LEU A 91 7.27 -8.71 4.76
N ASP A 92 7.20 -9.60 5.76
CA ASP A 92 7.93 -10.86 5.76
C ASP A 92 7.40 -11.81 4.67
N GLU A 93 6.08 -11.91 4.51
CA GLU A 93 5.43 -12.61 3.39
C GLU A 93 5.90 -12.09 2.03
N ALA A 94 5.92 -10.77 1.85
CA ALA A 94 6.36 -10.15 0.61
C ALA A 94 7.85 -10.40 0.33
N ARG A 95 8.71 -10.30 1.36
CA ARG A 95 10.14 -10.58 1.25
C ARG A 95 10.39 -12.03 0.81
N ALA A 96 9.78 -12.98 1.50
CA ALA A 96 9.91 -14.40 1.18
C ALA A 96 9.45 -14.70 -0.25
N PHE A 97 8.33 -14.12 -0.69
CA PHE A 97 7.83 -14.29 -2.05
C PHE A 97 8.79 -13.72 -3.11
N ILE A 98 9.35 -12.52 -2.87
CA ILE A 98 10.32 -11.91 -3.79
C ILE A 98 11.59 -12.77 -3.90
N GLU A 99 12.12 -13.27 -2.78
CA GLU A 99 13.29 -14.15 -2.76
C GLU A 99 13.04 -15.46 -3.52
N GLN A 100 11.88 -16.08 -3.30
CA GLN A 100 11.47 -17.29 -4.02
C GLN A 100 11.37 -17.03 -5.54
N LEU A 101 10.77 -15.91 -5.95
CA LEU A 101 10.67 -15.54 -7.36
C LEU A 101 12.04 -15.27 -7.98
N GLN A 102 12.94 -14.58 -7.28
CA GLN A 102 14.31 -14.35 -7.75
C GLN A 102 15.03 -15.66 -8.03
N ASN A 103 14.90 -16.64 -7.12
CA ASN A 103 15.51 -17.95 -7.27
C ASN A 103 14.93 -18.74 -8.45
N VAL A 104 13.59 -18.77 -8.59
CA VAL A 104 12.92 -19.51 -9.68
C VAL A 104 13.19 -18.89 -11.05
N LEU A 105 13.22 -17.57 -11.14
CA LEU A 105 13.39 -16.83 -12.39
C LEU A 105 14.86 -16.52 -12.72
N ASN A 106 15.81 -16.94 -11.87
CA ASN A 106 17.23 -16.61 -11.97
C ASN A 106 17.51 -15.10 -12.10
N LEU A 107 16.74 -14.28 -11.39
CA LEU A 107 16.91 -12.83 -11.38
C LEU A 107 18.01 -12.45 -10.40
N LYS A 108 19.02 -11.72 -10.88
CA LYS A 108 20.01 -11.11 -9.98
C LYS A 108 19.35 -9.94 -9.24
N PRO A 109 19.59 -9.78 -7.93
CA PRO A 109 19.18 -8.56 -7.23
C PRO A 109 19.74 -7.35 -7.99
N ALA A 110 18.89 -6.37 -8.28
CA ALA A 110 19.38 -5.10 -8.76
C ALA A 110 20.21 -4.50 -7.63
N VAL A 111 21.54 -4.44 -7.81
CA VAL A 111 22.42 -3.71 -6.91
C VAL A 111 22.03 -2.24 -7.07
N LYS A 112 21.49 -1.65 -6.00
CA LYS A 112 21.25 -0.21 -5.92
C LYS A 112 22.48 0.46 -5.33
#